data_AF-A0A9D3XLW5-F1
#
_entry.id   AF-A0A9D3XLW5-F1
#
_cell.length_a   1.000
_cell.length_b   1.000
_cell.length_c   1.000
_cell.angle_alpha   90.00
_cell.angle_beta   90.00
_cell.angle_gamma   90.00
#
_symmetry.space_group_name_H-M   'P 1'
#
loop_
_entity.id
_entity.type
_entity.pdbx_description
1 polymer ?
#
loop_
_entity_poly.entity_id
_entity_poly.type
_entity_poly.pdbx_seq_one_letter_code
_entity_poly.pdbx_strand_id
1 'polypeptide(L)' 'LRAHPWMSLTMQLLFFVLLPVAFRLPPGSQAGEIIGGREAQPHSRPYMAYLSLWRGHKSSFCGGFLVSENFVLTAAHCNG' A
#
# COMPACT_ATOMS: atom_id res chain seq x y z
N LEU A 1 -25.47 32.93 -4.04
CA LEU A 1 -24.36 32.14 -3.46
C LEU A 1 -23.05 32.72 -3.98
N ARG A 2 -22.50 33.71 -3.27
CA ARG A 2 -21.32 34.46 -3.73
C ARG A 2 -20.12 33.87 -3.00
N ALA A 3 -19.28 33.11 -3.70
CA ALA A 3 -18.05 32.58 -3.14
C ALA A 3 -17.18 33.77 -2.72
N HIS A 4 -16.88 33.88 -1.43
CA HIS A 4 -16.08 34.98 -0.91
C HIS A 4 -14.63 34.80 -1.38
N PRO A 5 -14.00 35.83 -1.99
CA PRO A 5 -12.67 35.71 -2.62
C PRO A 5 -11.57 35.31 -1.61
N TRP A 6 -11.78 35.58 -0.32
CA TRP A 6 -10.90 35.14 0.76
C TRP A 6 -10.80 33.61 0.89
N MET A 7 -11.91 32.88 0.71
CA MET A 7 -11.93 31.41 0.78
C MET A 7 -11.09 30.78 -0.33
N SER A 8 -11.08 31.39 -1.53
CA SER A 8 -10.26 30.92 -2.65
C SER A 8 -8.77 31.06 -2.35
N LEU A 9 -8.37 32.20 -1.79
CA LEU A 9 -6.96 32.49 -1.48
C LEU A 9 -6.44 31.59 -0.34
N THR A 10 -7.25 31.38 0.70
CA THR A 10 -6.89 30.47 1.81
C THR A 10 -6.75 29.04 1.33
N MET A 11 -7.60 28.59 0.41
CA MET A 11 -7.54 27.23 -0.13
C MET A 11 -6.31 27.03 -1.03
N GLN A 12 -5.94 28.06 -1.80
CA GLN A 12 -4.73 28.06 -2.62
C GLN A 12 -3.45 28.03 -1.79
N LEU A 13 -3.38 28.84 -0.73
CA LEU A 13 -2.24 28.83 0.21
C LEU A 13 -2.11 27.47 0.91
N LEU A 14 -3.22 26.88 1.38
CA LEU A 14 -3.22 25.52 1.94
C LEU A 14 -2.69 24.49 0.94
N PHE A 15 -3.08 24.58 -0.33
CA PHE A 15 -2.60 23.68 -1.39
C PHE A 15 -1.10 23.83 -1.62
N PHE A 16 -0.59 25.07 -1.72
CA PHE A 16 0.83 25.36 -1.89
C PHE A 16 1.70 24.93 -0.69
N VAL A 17 1.15 24.89 0.51
CA VAL A 17 1.84 24.42 1.72
C VAL A 17 1.79 22.89 1.85
N LEU A 18 0.66 22.26 1.54
CA LEU A 18 0.44 20.81 1.74
C LEU A 18 1.06 19.94 0.63
N LEU A 19 1.09 20.40 -0.63
CA LEU A 19 1.71 19.69 -1.75
C LEU A 19 3.19 19.35 -1.54
N PRO A 20 4.07 20.31 -1.18
CA PRO A 20 5.48 20.01 -0.97
C PRO A 20 5.71 19.15 0.28
N VAL A 21 4.85 19.25 1.30
CA VAL A 21 4.89 18.38 2.49
C VAL A 21 4.58 16.93 2.11
N ALA A 22 3.60 16.69 1.24
CA ALA A 22 3.28 15.36 0.74
C ALA A 22 4.44 14.74 -0.07
N PHE A 23 5.19 15.56 -0.83
CA PHE A 23 6.33 15.10 -1.62
C PHE A 23 7.58 14.73 -0.78
N ARG A 24 7.62 15.17 0.49
CA ARG A 24 8.68 14.79 1.44
C ARG A 24 8.44 13.44 2.10
N LEU A 25 7.29 12.81 1.88
CA LEU A 25 7.02 11.48 2.43
C LEU A 25 7.86 10.44 1.68
N PRO A 26 8.64 9.61 2.39
CA PRO A 26 9.46 8.59 1.74
C PRO A 26 8.58 7.60 0.95
N PRO A 27 9.01 7.18 -0.25
CA PRO A 27 8.25 6.28 -1.09
C PRO A 27 8.24 4.88 -0.47
N GLY A 28 7.13 4.54 0.20
CA GLY A 28 6.83 3.18 0.63
C GLY A 28 7.65 2.67 1.82
N SER A 29 6.95 2.13 2.81
CA SER A 29 7.60 1.29 3.83
C SER A 29 8.10 0.02 3.17
N GLN A 30 9.42 -0.23 3.19
CA GLN A 30 9.91 -1.59 3.01
C GLN A 30 9.41 -2.43 4.20
N ALA A 31 8.90 -3.62 3.92
CA ALA A 31 8.61 -4.56 5.00
C ALA A 31 9.94 -4.93 5.67
N GLY A 32 10.04 -4.70 6.97
CA GLY A 32 11.18 -5.16 7.76
C GLY A 32 11.21 -6.69 7.82
N GLU A 33 12.39 -7.25 8.05
CA GLU A 33 12.54 -8.66 8.34
C GLU A 33 11.84 -9.03 9.65
N ILE A 34 11.30 -10.25 9.73
CA ILE A 34 10.69 -10.76 10.97
C ILE A 34 11.81 -11.15 11.95
N ILE A 35 12.17 -10.25 12.87
CA ILE A 35 13.19 -10.52 13.92
C ILE A 35 12.52 -11.08 15.18
N GLY A 36 13.00 -12.22 15.68
CA GLY A 36 12.49 -12.84 16.91
C GLY A 36 11.10 -13.48 16.77
N GLY A 37 10.67 -13.75 15.53
CA GLY A 37 9.41 -14.43 15.26
C GLY A 37 9.43 -15.92 15.63
N ARG A 38 8.26 -16.54 15.57
CA ARG A 38 8.08 -17.99 15.68
C ARG A 38 7.45 -18.53 14.42
N GLU A 39 7.86 -19.72 14.02
CA GLU A 39 7.25 -20.43 12.91
C GLU A 39 5.75 -20.64 13.16
N ALA A 40 4.95 -20.48 12.11
CA ALA A 40 3.53 -20.76 12.17
C ALA A 40 3.32 -22.27 12.27
N GLN A 41 2.35 -22.72 13.08
CA GLN A 41 1.91 -24.11 12.93
C GLN A 41 1.36 -24.31 11.51
N PRO A 42 1.65 -25.44 10.85
CA PRO A 42 1.12 -25.74 9.52
C PRO A 42 -0.39 -25.53 9.48
N HIS A 43 -0.87 -24.88 8.42
CA HIS A 43 -2.28 -24.59 8.17
C HIS A 43 -3.01 -23.72 9.22
N SER A 44 -2.32 -23.18 10.25
CA SER A 44 -2.93 -22.29 11.26
C SER A 44 -3.36 -20.92 10.72
N ARG A 45 -2.89 -20.56 9.52
CA ARG A 45 -3.22 -19.31 8.81
C ARG A 45 -3.77 -19.64 7.42
N PRO A 46 -4.98 -20.25 7.33
CA PRO A 46 -5.52 -20.73 6.06
C PRO A 46 -5.84 -19.62 5.06
N TYR A 47 -5.95 -18.37 5.54
CA TYR A 47 -6.13 -17.19 4.71
C TYR A 47 -4.83 -16.67 4.08
N MET A 48 -3.66 -17.14 4.50
CA MET A 48 -2.37 -16.62 4.00
C MET A 48 -2.06 -17.20 2.62
N ALA A 49 -1.81 -16.33 1.64
CA ALA A 49 -1.51 -16.70 0.27
C ALA A 49 -0.06 -16.34 -0.12
N TYR A 50 0.57 -17.24 -0.86
CA TYR A 50 1.84 -16.99 -1.56
C TYR A 50 1.54 -16.64 -3.02
N LEU A 51 1.94 -15.46 -3.45
CA LEU A 51 1.71 -14.98 -4.82
C LEU A 51 3.01 -15.09 -5.61
N SER A 52 3.00 -15.91 -6.67
CA SER A 52 4.07 -15.98 -7.66
C SER A 52 3.65 -15.18 -8.89
N LEU A 53 4.38 -14.10 -9.16
CA LEU A 53 4.00 -13.09 -10.14
C LEU A 53 5.04 -13.05 -11.25
N TRP A 54 4.57 -12.99 -12.50
CA TRP A 54 5.43 -12.91 -13.68
C TRP A 54 5.19 -11.63 -14.46
N ARG A 55 6.28 -10.94 -14.78
CA ARG A 55 6.30 -9.78 -15.67
C ARG A 55 7.33 -10.02 -16.78
N GLY A 56 6.86 -10.60 -17.88
CA GLY A 56 7.74 -11.08 -18.96
C GLY A 56 8.69 -12.17 -18.42
N HIS A 57 9.99 -11.93 -18.52
CA HIS A 57 11.02 -12.85 -18.01
C HIS A 57 11.37 -12.66 -16.52
N LYS A 58 10.77 -11.69 -15.83
CA LYS A 58 11.04 -11.44 -14.40
C LYS A 58 9.96 -12.10 -13.55
N SER A 59 10.38 -12.86 -12.54
CA SER A 59 9.50 -13.35 -11.48
C SER A 59 9.68 -12.53 -10.21
N SER A 60 8.60 -12.34 -9.47
CA SER A 60 8.60 -11.78 -8.12
C SER A 60 7.65 -12.58 -7.24
N PHE A 61 7.81 -12.44 -5.93
CA PHE A 61 6.91 -13.05 -4.96
C PHE A 61 6.35 -12.00 -4.00
N CYS A 62 5.11 -12.20 -3.60
CA CYS A 62 4.44 -11.38 -2.61
C CYS A 62 3.59 -12.24 -1.66
N GLY A 63 3.24 -11.69 -0.51
CA GLY A 63 2.20 -12.25 0.35
C GLY A 63 0.81 -11.73 -0.03
N GLY A 64 -0.23 -12.43 0.39
CA GLY A 64 -1.61 -11.98 0.27
C GLY A 64 -2.54 -12.64 1.30
N PHE A 65 -3.79 -12.19 1.32
CA PHE A 65 -4.86 -12.68 2.18
C PHE A 65 -6.08 -13.08 1.37
N LEU A 66 -6.53 -14.33 1.47
CA LEU A 66 -7.80 -14.77 0.90
C LEU A 66 -8.96 -14.12 1.68
N VAL A 67 -9.60 -13.12 1.08
CA VAL A 67 -10.68 -12.34 1.72
C VAL A 67 -12.07 -12.84 1.33
N SER A 68 -12.17 -13.57 0.22
CA SER A 68 -13.35 -14.33 -0.18
C SER A 68 -12.93 -15.44 -1.15
N GLU A 69 -13.85 -16.34 -1.50
CA GLU A 69 -13.57 -17.59 -2.23
C GLU A 69 -12.65 -17.44 -3.45
N ASN A 70 -12.74 -16.32 -4.17
CA ASN A 70 -11.97 -16.06 -5.40
C ASN A 70 -11.16 -14.76 -5.36
N PHE A 71 -10.97 -14.14 -4.20
CA PHE A 71 -10.30 -12.84 -4.10
C PHE A 71 -9.20 -12.85 -3.05
N VAL A 72 -7.99 -12.53 -3.49
CA VAL A 72 -6.81 -12.33 -2.63
C VAL A 72 -6.48 -10.84 -2.56
N LEU A 73 -6.43 -10.30 -1.35
CA LEU A 73 -5.94 -8.96 -1.08
C LEU A 73 -4.41 -8.96 -0.95
N THR A 74 -3.72 -8.07 -1.66
CA THR A 74 -2.26 -7.91 -1.61
C THR A 74 -1.85 -6.44 -1.71
N ALA A 75 -0.55 -6.16 -1.57
CA ALA A 75 -0.03 -4.81 -1.70
C ALA A 75 -0.08 -4.34 -3.17
N ALA A 76 -0.44 -3.08 -3.39
CA ALA A 76 -0.58 -2.52 -4.73
C ALA A 76 0.72 -2.60 -5.57
N HIS A 77 1.88 -2.48 -4.93
CA HIS A 77 3.19 -2.55 -5.61
C HIS A 77 3.54 -3.96 -6.11
N CYS A 78 2.81 -4.99 -5.68
CA CYS A 78 3.01 -6.35 -6.16
C CYS A 78 2.51 -6.53 -7.60
N ASN A 79 1.71 -5.60 -8.15
CA ASN A 79 1.15 -5.72 -9.49
C ASN A 79 0.49 -7.09 -9.73
N GLY A 80 -0.36 -7.50 -8.77
CA GLY A 80 -1.21 -8.69 -8.90
C GLY A 80 -2.16 -8.61 -10.08
#